data_AF-A0A1F7SM30-F1
#
_entry.id   AF-A0A1F7SM30-F1
#
_cell.length_a   1.000
_cell.length_b   1.000
_cell.length_c   1.000
_cell.angle_alpha   90.00
_cell.angle_beta   90.00
_cell.angle_gamma   90.00
#
_symmetry.space_group_name_H-M   'P 1'
#
loop_
_entity.id
_entity.type
_entity.pdbx_description
1 polymer ?
#
loop_
_entity_poly.entity_id
_entity_poly.type
_entity_poly.pdbx_seq_one_letter_code
_entity_poly.pdbx_strand_id
1 'polypeptide(L)'
;MSNNCWDLNPNCFVKIKPDYKCPAYEQKKNCYEMDWFALMQPLPVEKRKAACTYMEEKCTVCPVYKENKAAMDKIIQKLRASIP
;
A
#
# COMPACT_ATOMS: atom_id res chain seq x y z
N MET A 1 11.09 -14.92 12.58
CA MET A 1 9.75 -15.00 11.97
C MET A 1 9.69 -13.96 10.87
N SER A 2 9.02 -14.27 9.76
CA SER A 2 8.83 -13.33 8.66
C SER A 2 7.88 -12.21 9.11
N ASN A 3 8.39 -10.99 9.28
CA ASN A 3 7.58 -9.80 9.61
C ASN A 3 6.98 -9.16 8.34
N ASN A 4 6.72 -9.96 7.31
CA ASN A 4 6.25 -9.44 6.05
C ASN A 4 4.76 -9.07 6.14
N CYS A 5 4.36 -7.99 5.45
CA CYS A 5 3.01 -7.45 5.55
C CYS A 5 1.92 -8.44 5.11
N TRP A 6 2.23 -9.36 4.19
CA TRP A 6 1.30 -10.41 3.78
C TRP A 6 1.16 -11.53 4.81
N ASP A 7 2.17 -11.77 5.65
CA ASP A 7 2.10 -12.77 6.72
C ASP A 7 1.30 -12.24 7.91
N LEU A 8 1.51 -10.97 8.24
CA LEU A 8 0.82 -10.25 9.32
C LEU A 8 -0.64 -9.92 9.00
N ASN A 9 -0.98 -9.73 7.72
CA ASN A 9 -2.36 -9.50 7.30
C ASN A 9 -2.96 -10.78 6.68
N PRO A 10 -3.80 -11.55 7.42
CA PRO A 10 -4.45 -12.74 6.86
C PRO A 10 -5.35 -12.42 5.67
N ASN A 11 -5.87 -11.19 5.60
CA ASN A 11 -6.70 -10.68 4.51
C ASN A 11 -5.89 -9.87 3.49
N CYS A 12 -4.58 -10.13 3.36
CA CYS A 12 -3.76 -9.44 2.39
C CYS A 12 -4.25 -9.73 0.97
N PHE A 13 -4.28 -8.70 0.12
CA PHE A 13 -4.84 -8.82 -1.23
C PHE A 13 -4.09 -9.83 -2.10
N VAL A 14 -2.78 -10.01 -1.91
CA VAL A 14 -1.99 -11.06 -2.58
C VAL A 14 -2.39 -12.48 -2.19
N LYS A 15 -2.97 -12.67 -0.99
CA LYS A 15 -3.49 -13.95 -0.54
C LYS A 15 -4.90 -14.21 -1.08
N ILE A 16 -5.72 -13.16 -1.20
CA ILE A 16 -7.11 -13.26 -1.66
C ILE A 16 -7.21 -13.30 -3.19
N LYS A 17 -6.32 -12.60 -3.90
CA LYS A 17 -6.27 -12.54 -5.35
C LYS A 17 -4.86 -12.92 -5.84
N PRO A 18 -4.64 -14.19 -6.21
CA PRO A 18 -3.33 -14.67 -6.68
C PRO A 18 -2.79 -13.93 -7.90
N ASP A 19 -3.69 -13.44 -8.77
CA ASP A 19 -3.30 -12.69 -9.98
C ASP A 19 -2.91 -11.24 -9.69
N TYR A 20 -3.06 -10.77 -8.44
CA TYR A 20 -2.67 -9.42 -8.07
C TYR A 20 -1.15 -9.30 -7.91
N LYS A 21 -0.53 -8.58 -8.83
CA LYS A 21 0.90 -8.24 -8.79
C LYS A 21 1.17 -7.11 -7.80
N CYS A 22 1.28 -7.45 -6.52
CA CYS A 22 1.65 -6.49 -5.49
C CYS A 22 3.14 -6.14 -5.59
N PRO A 23 3.50 -4.86 -5.80
CA PRO A 23 4.90 -4.46 -5.89
C PRO A 23 5.72 -4.78 -4.63
N ALA A 24 5.10 -4.67 -3.45
CA ALA A 24 5.74 -4.99 -2.17
C ALA A 24 6.09 -6.48 -2.07
N TYR A 25 5.14 -7.34 -2.48
CA TYR A 25 5.32 -8.79 -2.47
C TYR A 25 6.40 -9.24 -3.47
N GLU A 26 6.36 -8.72 -4.70
CA GLU A 26 7.35 -9.02 -5.74
C GLU A 26 8.77 -8.59 -5.33
N GLN A 27 8.89 -7.47 -4.63
CA GLN A 27 10.18 -6.96 -4.14
C GLN A 27 10.61 -7.52 -2.78
N LYS A 28 9.81 -8.42 -2.18
CA LYS A 28 10.02 -8.94 -0.81
C LYS A 28 10.22 -7.83 0.22
N LYS A 29 9.46 -6.74 0.09
CA LYS A 29 9.45 -5.59 0.99
C LYS A 29 8.08 -5.46 1.65
N ASN A 30 8.05 -4.88 2.83
CA ASN A 30 6.79 -4.53 3.46
C ASN A 30 6.09 -3.36 2.74
N CYS A 31 4.77 -3.32 2.80
CA CYS A 31 4.01 -2.21 2.21
C CYS A 31 4.43 -0.84 2.78
N TYR A 32 4.89 -0.76 4.04
CA TYR A 32 5.38 0.49 4.64
C TYR A 32 6.84 0.82 4.27
N GLU A 33 7.57 -0.09 3.62
CA GLU A 33 8.93 0.11 3.11
C GLU A 33 8.95 0.52 1.64
N MET A 34 7.80 0.46 0.97
CA MET A 34 7.68 0.79 -0.45
C MET A 34 7.56 2.30 -0.67
N ASP A 35 8.29 2.81 -1.66
CA ASP A 35 8.03 4.15 -2.19
C ASP A 35 6.84 4.11 -3.16
N TRP A 36 5.63 4.02 -2.61
CA TRP A 36 4.40 4.03 -3.39
C TRP A 36 4.24 5.30 -4.21
N PHE A 37 4.79 6.42 -3.73
CA PHE A 37 4.76 7.66 -4.49
C PHE A 37 5.55 7.51 -5.79
N ALA A 38 6.79 7.04 -5.74
CA ALA A 38 7.59 6.81 -6.95
C ALA A 38 6.93 5.81 -7.91
N LEU A 39 6.29 4.76 -7.38
CA LEU A 39 5.58 3.77 -8.19
C LEU A 39 4.33 4.32 -8.86
N MET A 40 3.59 5.21 -8.18
CA MET A 40 2.32 5.73 -8.68
C MET A 40 2.48 6.99 -9.52
N GLN A 41 3.56 7.76 -9.35
CA GLN A 41 3.78 9.04 -10.04
C GLN A 41 3.72 8.95 -11.58
N PRO A 42 4.20 7.87 -12.24
CA PRO A 42 4.04 7.70 -13.69
C PRO A 42 2.61 7.35 -14.14
N LEU A 43 1.72 6.99 -13.23
CA LEU A 43 0.34 6.60 -13.57
C LEU A 43 -0.53 7.84 -13.83
N PRO A 44 -1.57 7.72 -14.68
CA PRO A 44 -2.60 8.76 -14.84
C PRO A 44 -3.23 9.20 -13.51
N VAL A 45 -3.65 10.46 -13.42
CA VAL A 45 -4.21 11.07 -12.20
C VAL A 45 -5.36 10.26 -11.62
N GLU A 46 -6.22 9.72 -12.47
CA GLU A 46 -7.39 8.92 -12.16
C GLU A 46 -7.00 7.61 -11.47
N LYS A 47 -5.92 6.97 -11.95
CA LYS A 47 -5.38 5.76 -11.32
C LYS A 47 -4.72 6.08 -9.98
N ARG A 48 -4.04 7.22 -9.87
CA ARG A 48 -3.50 7.70 -8.58
C ARG A 48 -4.62 8.01 -7.58
N LYS A 49 -5.69 8.68 -8.01
CA LYS A 49 -6.91 8.94 -7.22
C LYS A 49 -7.50 7.63 -6.71
N ALA A 50 -7.76 6.68 -7.60
CA ALA A 50 -8.31 5.37 -7.23
C ALA A 50 -7.42 4.61 -6.22
N ALA A 51 -6.10 4.63 -6.44
CA ALA A 51 -5.16 3.96 -5.52
C ALA A 51 -5.10 4.65 -4.15
N CYS A 52 -5.09 5.99 -4.10
CA CYS A 52 -5.11 6.77 -2.87
C CYS A 52 -6.39 6.50 -2.06
N THR A 53 -7.56 6.58 -2.70
CA THR A 53 -8.85 6.28 -2.06
C THR A 53 -8.89 4.84 -1.55
N TYR A 54 -8.40 3.88 -2.33
CA TYR A 54 -8.31 2.50 -1.88
C TYR A 54 -7.43 2.35 -0.63
N MET A 55 -6.28 3.01 -0.58
CA MET A 55 -5.40 2.98 0.58
C MET A 55 -6.08 3.60 1.82
N GLU A 56 -6.75 4.75 1.66
CA GLU A 56 -7.49 5.41 2.74
C GLU A 56 -8.61 4.52 3.31
N GLU A 57 -9.36 3.83 2.44
CA GLU A 57 -10.48 3.00 2.85
C GLU A 57 -10.08 1.63 3.40
N LYS A 58 -9.07 0.98 2.79
CA LYS A 58 -8.75 -0.42 3.05
C LYS A 58 -7.54 -0.62 3.95
N CYS A 59 -6.63 0.35 4.05
CA CYS A 59 -5.49 0.21 4.96
C CYS A 59 -5.89 0.43 6.43
N THR A 60 -6.93 1.20 6.73
CA THR A 60 -7.36 1.49 8.12
C THR A 60 -7.73 0.24 8.93
N VAL A 61 -8.19 -0.82 8.26
CA VAL A 61 -8.51 -2.12 8.88
C VAL A 61 -7.35 -3.11 8.88
N CYS A 62 -6.23 -2.79 8.23
CA CYS A 62 -5.07 -3.66 8.13
C CYS A 62 -4.23 -3.62 9.43
N PRO A 63 -3.89 -4.76 10.06
CA PRO A 63 -3.06 -4.79 11.27
C PRO A 63 -1.67 -4.18 11.03
N VAL A 64 -1.08 -4.42 9.85
CA VAL A 64 0.23 -3.85 9.46
C VAL A 64 0.20 -2.32 9.41
N TYR A 65 -0.90 -1.76 8.91
CA TYR A 65 -1.08 -0.31 8.88
C TYR A 65 -1.21 0.27 10.29
N LYS A 66 -1.90 -0.41 11.21
CA LYS A 66 -2.01 0.04 12.60
C LYS A 66 -0.65 0.08 13.29
N GLU A 67 0.17 -0.96 13.11
CA GLU A 67 1.52 -1.03 13.68
C GLU A 67 2.48 0.01 13.06
N ASN A 68 2.28 0.36 11.78
CA ASN A 68 3.15 1.26 11.03
C ASN A 68 2.45 2.56 10.60
N LYS A 69 1.47 3.01 11.40
CA LYS A 69 0.52 4.05 11.01
C LYS A 69 1.21 5.34 10.56
N ALA A 70 2.21 5.80 11.30
CA ALA A 70 2.93 7.03 10.99
C ALA A 70 3.66 6.96 9.64
N ALA A 71 4.25 5.81 9.28
CA ALA A 71 4.93 5.62 8.00
C ALA A 71 3.91 5.59 6.85
N MET A 72 2.84 4.82 7.02
CA MET A 72 1.78 4.69 6.02
C MET A 72 1.02 6.01 5.80
N ASP A 73 0.74 6.78 6.86
CA ASP A 73 0.10 8.09 6.76
C ASP A 73 0.93 9.06 5.93
N LYS A 74 2.25 9.09 6.14
CA LYS A 74 3.15 9.91 5.32
C LYS A 74 3.09 9.55 3.84
N ILE A 75 3.03 8.25 3.54
CA ILE A 75 2.89 7.75 2.16
C ILE A 75 1.57 8.22 1.55
N ILE A 76 0.45 8.02 2.26
CA ILE A 76 -0.89 8.40 1.78
C ILE A 76 -0.98 9.92 1.60
N GLN A 77 -0.50 10.71 2.56
CA GLN A 77 -0.48 12.17 2.47
C GLN A 77 0.35 12.66 1.28
N LYS A 78 1.54 12.08 1.06
CA LYS A 78 2.40 12.40 -0.08
C LYS A 78 1.71 12.07 -1.42
N LEU A 79 1.04 10.93 -1.50
CA LEU A 79 0.24 10.55 -2.67
C LEU A 79 -0.93 11.51 -2.88
N ARG A 80 -1.67 11.84 -1.83
CA ARG A 80 -2.81 12.76 -1.87
C ARG A 80 -2.39 14.16 -2.37
N ALA A 81 -1.26 14.67 -1.91
CA ALA A 81 -0.73 15.96 -2.34
C ALA A 81 -0.23 15.98 -3.81
N SER A 82 0.02 14.81 -4.40
CA SER A 82 0.48 14.66 -5.79
C SER A 82 -0.64 14.62 -6.84
N ILE A 83 -1.88 14.66 -6.35
CA ILE A 83 -3.09 14.54 -7.15
C ILE A 83 -3.67 15.96 -7.34
N PRO A 84 -3.78 16.45 -8.59
CA PRO A 84 -4.42 17.72 -8.89
C PRO A 84 -5.95 17.69 -8.75
#